data_AF-A0A8R1I1N5-F1
#
_entry.id   AF-A0A8R1I1N5-F1
#
_cell.length_a   1.000
_cell.length_b   1.000
_cell.length_c   1.000
_cell.angle_alpha   90.00
_cell.angle_beta   90.00
_cell.angle_gamma   90.00
#
_symmetry.space_group_name_H-M   'P 1'
#
loop_
_entity.id
_entity.type
_entity.pdbx_description
1 polymer ?
#
loop_
_entity_poly.entity_id
_entity_poly.type
_entity_poly.pdbx_seq_one_letter_code
_entity_poly.pdbx_strand_id
1 'polypeptide(L)'
;MCGGNAMTNQIVFCGRFKNLLVLLAKLTFALVRTKETCVDGGSPMLLRVALINLCLMSGVLCWTNEQLLETISLACKIENYVCPKDQYGIFNGYLWKWNIENIISSDLAHQFRRARYLSESILSEIRDTYCCFEGPCLARCGIFEKSEIDLVEGFPGNAQTILNLNLPELEPYREYVTNWLKTHLDTKFPTGRLPARLEDFFDALYKYQDLIRTKLRENELFTHVFVSLRCCETVPRVPPLLS
;
A
#
# COMPACT_ATOMS: atom_id res chain seq x y z
N MET A 1 14.14 -4.67 -5.83
CA MET A 1 14.32 -3.35 -6.48
C MET A 1 13.25 -2.43 -5.95
N CYS A 2 13.61 -1.48 -5.08
CA CYS A 2 12.65 -0.51 -4.52
C CYS A 2 12.52 0.66 -5.50
N GLY A 3 11.50 0.61 -6.36
CA GLY A 3 11.08 1.75 -7.17
C GLY A 3 10.31 2.73 -6.29
N GLY A 4 11.05 3.65 -5.64
CA GLY A 4 10.45 4.77 -4.94
C GLY A 4 9.86 5.74 -5.97
N ASN A 5 8.53 5.70 -6.15
CA ASN A 5 7.82 6.73 -6.87
C ASN A 5 7.90 8.02 -6.07
N ALA A 6 8.72 8.95 -6.55
CA ALA A 6 8.81 10.30 -6.04
C ALA A 6 7.44 10.98 -6.20
N MET A 7 6.70 11.13 -5.09
CA MET A 7 5.56 12.04 -5.03
C MET A 7 6.10 13.45 -5.26
N THR A 8 5.88 14.00 -6.44
CA THR A 8 6.19 15.40 -6.74
C THR A 8 5.44 16.32 -5.80
N ASN A 9 6.20 17.04 -4.98
CA ASN A 9 5.78 18.10 -4.07
C ASN A 9 4.92 19.16 -4.79
N GLN A 10 3.60 19.03 -4.72
CA GLN A 10 2.71 20.17 -4.88
C GLN A 10 2.35 20.68 -3.48
N ILE A 11 2.98 21.77 -3.10
CA ILE A 11 2.52 22.59 -1.98
C ILE A 11 1.21 23.23 -2.46
N VAL A 12 0.09 22.60 -2.13
CA VAL A 12 -1.25 23.14 -2.44
C VAL A 12 -1.50 24.32 -1.50
N PHE A 13 -1.13 25.51 -1.95
CA PHE A 13 -1.61 26.74 -1.32
C PHE A 13 -3.10 26.92 -1.65
N CYS A 14 -3.93 27.03 -0.62
CA CYS A 14 -5.38 27.18 -0.69
C CYS A 14 -5.79 28.29 -1.67
N GLY A 15 -6.20 27.90 -2.88
CA GLY A 15 -6.30 28.76 -4.07
C GLY A 15 -7.47 29.77 -4.08
N ARG A 16 -8.37 29.75 -3.08
CA ARG A 16 -9.51 30.68 -3.03
C ARG A 16 -9.24 32.03 -2.35
N PHE A 17 -8.08 32.22 -1.72
CA PHE A 17 -7.85 33.42 -0.89
C PHE A 17 -7.08 34.57 -1.56
N LYS A 18 -6.40 34.36 -2.70
CA LYS A 18 -5.69 35.46 -3.38
C LYS A 18 -6.62 36.60 -3.80
N ASN A 19 -7.82 36.30 -4.29
CA ASN A 19 -8.74 37.32 -4.76
C ASN A 19 -9.46 38.05 -3.61
N LEU A 20 -9.78 37.36 -2.50
CA LEU A 20 -10.48 37.96 -1.37
C LEU A 20 -9.57 38.87 -0.52
N LEU A 21 -8.31 38.46 -0.30
CA LEU A 21 -7.31 39.30 0.38
C LEU A 21 -6.98 40.55 -0.44
N VAL A 22 -6.88 40.45 -1.76
CA VAL A 22 -6.69 41.62 -2.64
C VAL A 22 -7.92 42.54 -2.65
N LEU A 23 -9.15 41.99 -2.56
CA LEU A 23 -10.37 42.80 -2.48
C LEU A 23 -10.47 43.54 -1.15
N LEU A 24 -10.16 42.88 -0.02
CA LEU A 24 -10.16 43.47 1.31
C LEU A 24 -9.05 44.51 1.49
N ALA A 25 -7.87 44.29 0.89
CA ALA A 25 -6.80 45.28 0.83
C ALA A 25 -7.21 46.53 0.02
N LYS A 26 -7.98 46.36 -1.06
CA LYS A 26 -8.52 47.50 -1.84
C LYS A 26 -9.63 48.26 -1.11
N LEU A 27 -10.51 47.56 -0.39
CA LEU A 27 -11.57 48.17 0.42
C LEU A 27 -11.03 48.95 1.63
N THR A 28 -10.00 48.42 2.29
CA THR A 28 -9.31 49.14 3.38
C THR A 28 -8.57 50.38 2.87
N PHE A 29 -7.97 50.33 1.67
CA PHE A 29 -7.39 51.53 1.04
C PHE A 29 -8.45 52.58 0.63
N ALA A 30 -9.65 52.14 0.22
CA ALA A 30 -10.73 53.06 -0.16
C ALA A 30 -11.34 53.80 1.05
N LEU A 31 -11.41 53.16 2.22
CA LEU A 31 -11.94 53.77 3.45
C LEU A 31 -10.98 54.75 4.13
N VAL A 32 -9.67 54.66 3.86
CA VAL A 32 -8.65 55.57 4.41
C VAL A 32 -8.63 56.93 3.67
N ARG A 33 -9.28 57.05 2.50
CA ARG A 33 -9.17 58.26 1.66
C ARG A 33 -10.23 59.34 1.91
N THR A 34 -11.05 59.24 2.97
CA THR A 34 -12.08 60.25 3.27
C THR A 34 -12.01 60.74 4.72
N LYS A 35 -11.04 61.61 5.00
CA LYS A 35 -11.18 62.86 5.77
C LYS A 35 -9.80 63.36 6.22
N GLU A 36 -9.24 64.27 5.42
CA GLU A 36 -8.33 65.29 5.94
C GLU A 36 -9.17 66.35 6.68
N THR A 37 -9.17 66.29 8.00
CA THR A 37 -9.37 67.49 8.83
C THR A 37 -8.47 67.38 10.04
N CYS A 38 -7.52 68.30 10.12
CA CYS A 38 -6.49 68.44 11.13
C CYS A 38 -7.08 68.53 12.54
N VAL A 39 -6.66 67.65 13.44
CA VAL A 39 -6.66 67.90 14.89
C VAL A 39 -5.37 67.30 15.46
N ASP A 40 -4.49 68.17 15.91
CA ASP A 40 -3.28 67.83 16.66
C ASP A 40 -3.67 67.20 18.00
N GLY A 41 -3.29 65.94 18.19
CA GLY A 41 -3.53 65.21 19.44
C GLY A 41 -3.22 63.72 19.31
N GLY A 42 -2.00 63.35 19.73
CA GLY A 42 -1.47 62.00 19.97
C GLY A 42 -2.36 60.80 19.65
N SER A 43 -1.96 60.06 18.62
CA SER A 43 -2.75 59.10 17.82
C SER A 43 -3.15 57.78 18.51
N PRO A 44 -4.43 57.57 18.88
CA PRO A 44 -4.97 56.23 19.14
C PRO A 44 -5.41 55.49 17.85
N MET A 45 -5.43 56.19 16.70
CA MET A 45 -6.02 55.67 15.47
C MET A 45 -5.10 54.70 14.70
N LEU A 46 -3.79 54.99 14.64
CA LEU A 46 -2.79 54.13 14.01
C LEU A 46 -2.66 52.78 14.74
N LEU A 47 -2.76 52.79 16.07
CA LEU A 47 -2.73 51.57 16.89
C LEU A 47 -3.95 50.67 16.61
N ARG A 48 -5.14 51.25 16.44
CA ARG A 48 -6.37 50.50 16.13
C ARG A 48 -6.32 49.86 14.73
N VAL A 49 -5.82 50.58 13.73
CA VAL A 49 -5.65 50.04 12.37
C VAL A 49 -4.58 48.95 12.32
N ALA A 50 -3.48 49.10 13.08
CA ALA A 50 -2.47 48.06 13.22
C ALA A 50 -2.99 46.80 13.93
N LEU A 51 -3.77 46.95 15.00
CA LEU A 51 -4.39 45.83 15.73
C LEU A 51 -5.43 45.08 14.90
N ILE A 52 -6.25 45.80 14.11
CA ILE A 52 -7.23 45.16 13.21
C ILE A 52 -6.52 44.36 12.11
N ASN A 53 -5.45 44.90 11.52
CA ASN A 53 -4.66 44.19 10.52
C ASN A 53 -3.89 42.99 11.12
N LEU A 54 -3.40 43.10 12.36
CA LEU A 54 -2.77 41.99 13.07
C LEU A 54 -3.78 40.86 13.33
N CYS A 55 -5.00 41.19 13.80
CA CYS A 55 -6.09 40.24 14.01
C CYS A 55 -6.56 39.55 12.71
N LEU A 56 -6.59 40.28 11.60
CA LEU A 56 -6.94 39.75 10.27
C LEU A 56 -5.85 38.82 9.71
N MET A 57 -4.58 39.10 9.99
CA MET A 57 -3.45 38.23 9.60
C MET A 57 -3.28 37.02 10.52
N SER A 58 -3.84 37.06 11.74
CA SER A 58 -3.91 35.93 12.67
C SER A 58 -5.22 35.15 12.60
N GLY A 59 -6.00 35.32 11.53
CA GLY A 59 -6.98 34.31 11.13
C GLY A 59 -6.23 33.04 10.78
N VAL A 60 -5.85 32.27 11.80
CA VAL A 60 -5.22 30.95 11.67
C VAL A 60 -6.12 30.17 10.73
N LEU A 61 -5.65 29.93 9.51
CA LEU A 61 -6.33 29.10 8.53
C LEU A 61 -6.37 27.69 9.11
N CYS A 62 -7.41 27.40 9.87
CA CYS A 62 -7.70 26.06 10.33
C CYS A 62 -8.17 25.25 9.14
N TRP A 63 -7.64 24.04 8.99
CA TRP A 63 -8.15 23.12 7.99
C TRP A 63 -9.60 22.75 8.32
N THR A 64 -10.42 22.55 7.29
CA THR A 64 -11.83 22.15 7.47
C THR A 64 -11.98 20.64 7.56
N ASN A 65 -13.13 20.17 8.03
CA ASN A 65 -13.43 18.73 8.08
C ASN A 65 -13.52 18.13 6.67
N GLU A 66 -14.00 18.90 5.69
CA GLU A 66 -14.08 18.48 4.30
C GLU A 66 -12.67 18.25 3.73
N GLN A 67 -11.73 19.14 4.04
CA GLN A 67 -10.32 18.98 3.64
C GLN A 67 -9.67 17.77 4.31
N LEU A 68 -10.02 17.47 5.57
CA LEU A 68 -9.56 16.25 6.25
C LEU A 68 -10.07 15.00 5.52
N LEU A 69 -11.37 14.94 5.23
CA LEU A 69 -11.98 13.78 4.56
C LEU A 69 -11.44 13.58 3.13
N GLU A 70 -11.19 14.68 2.41
CA GLU A 70 -10.53 14.65 1.10
C GLU A 70 -9.10 14.11 1.23
N THR A 71 -8.34 14.58 2.23
CA THR A 71 -6.97 14.12 2.50
C THR A 71 -6.95 12.63 2.87
N ILE A 72 -7.86 12.16 3.72
CA ILE A 72 -8.00 10.73 4.07
C ILE A 72 -8.28 9.92 2.81
N SER A 73 -9.22 10.37 1.97
CA SER A 73 -9.58 9.66 0.74
C SER A 73 -8.41 9.57 -0.25
N LEU A 74 -7.56 10.60 -0.29
CA LEU A 74 -6.35 10.62 -1.12
C LEU A 74 -5.22 9.76 -0.53
N ALA A 75 -5.08 9.74 0.81
CA ALA A 75 -4.05 8.96 1.50
C ALA A 75 -4.36 7.45 1.49
N CYS A 76 -5.64 7.07 1.54
CA CYS A 76 -6.10 5.68 1.60
C CYS A 76 -6.37 5.05 0.21
N LYS A 77 -5.62 5.42 -0.84
CA LYS A 77 -5.84 4.89 -2.18
C LYS A 77 -5.37 3.43 -2.30
N ILE A 78 -6.33 2.50 -2.21
CA ILE A 78 -6.18 1.10 -2.66
C ILE A 78 -7.00 0.96 -3.94
N GLU A 79 -6.65 1.76 -4.95
CA GLU A 79 -7.14 1.90 -6.32
C GLU A 79 -8.65 1.86 -6.65
N ASN A 80 -9.53 1.12 -5.96
CA ASN A 80 -10.98 1.09 -6.20
C ASN A 80 -11.84 0.79 -4.97
N TYR A 81 -11.25 0.53 -3.79
CA TYR A 81 -12.00 0.12 -2.59
C TYR A 81 -11.66 0.97 -1.37
N VAL A 82 -12.69 1.46 -0.70
CA VAL A 82 -12.57 2.13 0.61
C VAL A 82 -12.43 1.05 1.67
N CYS A 83 -11.28 0.97 2.35
CA CYS A 83 -11.02 0.00 3.41
C CYS A 83 -10.53 0.72 4.70
N PRO A 84 -11.48 1.25 5.49
CA PRO A 84 -11.19 1.94 6.74
C PRO A 84 -10.88 0.95 7.86
N LYS A 85 -10.07 1.37 8.84
CA LYS A 85 -9.98 0.62 10.10
C LYS A 85 -11.34 0.58 10.81
N ASP A 86 -11.55 -0.45 11.63
CA ASP A 86 -12.78 -0.77 12.35
C ASP A 86 -13.48 0.44 12.98
N GLN A 87 -12.72 1.22 13.73
CA GLN A 87 -13.23 2.37 14.46
C GLN A 87 -13.63 3.55 13.57
N TYR A 88 -13.21 3.56 12.31
CA TYR A 88 -13.49 4.63 11.34
C TYR A 88 -14.33 4.15 10.15
N GLY A 89 -14.81 2.91 10.20
CA GLY A 89 -15.57 2.28 9.13
C GLY A 89 -16.95 1.82 9.58
N ILE A 90 -17.94 1.97 8.70
CA ILE A 90 -19.26 1.36 8.84
C ILE A 90 -19.47 0.42 7.66
N PHE A 91 -19.72 -0.86 7.94
CA PHE A 91 -20.08 -1.84 6.92
C PHE A 91 -21.59 -1.90 6.77
N ASN A 92 -22.10 -1.68 5.56
CA ASN A 92 -23.54 -1.73 5.29
C ASN A 92 -24.01 -3.09 4.74
N GLY A 93 -23.18 -4.13 4.81
CA GLY A 93 -23.46 -5.45 4.23
C GLY A 93 -22.85 -5.67 2.84
N TYR A 94 -22.56 -4.59 2.11
CA TYR A 94 -22.04 -4.66 0.73
C TYR A 94 -20.74 -3.88 0.54
N LEU A 95 -20.63 -2.72 1.18
CA LEU A 95 -19.55 -1.76 1.01
C LEU A 95 -19.18 -1.15 2.36
N TRP A 96 -17.90 -0.81 2.50
CA TRP A 96 -17.41 0.01 3.59
C TRP A 96 -17.66 1.49 3.31
N LYS A 97 -18.09 2.21 4.34
CA LYS A 97 -18.23 3.68 4.34
C LYS A 97 -17.43 4.27 5.49
N TRP A 98 -16.94 5.49 5.31
CA TRP A 98 -16.29 6.24 6.38
C TRP A 98 -17.29 6.59 7.49
N ASN A 99 -16.91 6.33 8.74
CA ASN A 99 -17.59 6.86 9.91
C ASN A 99 -17.12 8.30 10.15
N ILE A 100 -17.82 9.26 9.55
CA ILE A 100 -17.43 10.68 9.57
C ILE A 100 -17.39 11.22 11.01
N GLU A 101 -18.31 10.81 11.88
CA GLU A 101 -18.36 11.27 13.27
C GLU A 101 -17.12 10.83 14.05
N ASN A 102 -16.74 9.55 13.94
CA ASN A 102 -15.53 9.03 14.60
C ASN A 102 -14.24 9.63 14.01
N ILE A 103 -14.22 9.96 12.72
CA ILE A 103 -13.08 10.66 12.12
C ILE A 103 -12.96 12.07 12.68
N ILE A 104 -14.03 12.87 12.63
CA ILE A 104 -14.00 14.30 13.01
C ILE A 104 -13.67 14.47 14.50
N SER A 105 -14.13 13.54 15.34
CA SER A 105 -13.90 13.53 16.79
C SER A 105 -12.56 12.92 17.22
N SER A 106 -11.78 12.35 16.29
CA SER A 106 -10.49 11.76 16.62
C SER A 106 -9.41 12.81 16.97
N ASP A 107 -8.45 12.42 17.80
CA ASP A 107 -7.31 13.28 18.17
C ASP A 107 -6.53 13.76 16.94
N LEU A 108 -6.32 12.87 15.96
CA LEU A 108 -5.62 13.21 14.72
C LEU A 108 -6.38 14.25 13.89
N ALA A 109 -7.72 14.22 13.87
CA ALA A 109 -8.49 15.28 13.24
C ALA A 109 -8.30 16.64 13.93
N HIS A 110 -8.19 16.67 15.26
CA HIS A 110 -7.86 17.90 15.98
C HIS A 110 -6.45 18.40 15.67
N GLN A 111 -5.48 17.49 15.55
CA GLN A 111 -4.11 17.83 15.15
C GLN A 111 -4.06 18.38 13.72
N PHE A 112 -4.72 17.70 12.78
CA PHE A 112 -4.81 18.13 11.38
C PHE A 112 -5.39 19.55 11.25
N ARG A 113 -6.51 19.84 11.93
CA ARG A 113 -7.15 21.17 11.89
C ARG A 113 -6.26 22.29 12.40
N ARG A 114 -5.36 21.99 13.35
CA ARG A 114 -4.41 22.94 13.93
C ARG A 114 -3.07 23.01 13.17
N ALA A 115 -2.83 22.08 12.25
CA ALA A 115 -1.59 22.01 11.50
C ALA A 115 -1.45 23.25 10.60
N ARG A 116 -0.31 23.94 10.70
CA ARG A 116 -0.05 25.12 9.86
C ARG A 116 0.13 24.74 8.38
N TYR A 117 0.61 23.54 8.11
CA TYR A 117 0.82 22.97 6.78
C TYR A 117 0.69 21.44 6.86
N LEU A 118 0.42 20.83 5.71
CA LEU A 118 0.34 19.38 5.58
C LEU A 118 1.75 18.82 5.39
N SER A 119 2.31 18.22 6.45
CA SER A 119 3.63 17.58 6.39
C SER A 119 3.54 16.11 6.00
N GLU A 120 4.62 15.53 5.50
CA GLU A 120 4.71 14.09 5.23
C GLU A 120 4.44 13.25 6.48
N SER A 121 4.87 13.73 7.66
CA SER A 121 4.58 13.08 8.94
C SER A 121 3.08 12.99 9.22
N ILE A 122 2.34 14.10 9.02
CA ILE A 122 0.88 14.12 9.22
C ILE A 122 0.19 13.23 8.20
N LEU A 123 0.67 13.22 6.94
CA LEU A 123 0.13 12.35 5.90
C LEU A 123 0.35 10.87 6.22
N SER A 124 1.53 10.49 6.71
CA SER A 124 1.79 9.12 7.19
C SER A 124 0.89 8.78 8.36
N GLU A 125 0.76 9.68 9.34
CA GLU A 125 -0.08 9.44 10.51
C GLU A 125 -1.57 9.29 10.13
N ILE A 126 -2.07 10.10 9.19
CA ILE A 126 -3.41 9.97 8.60
C ILE A 126 -3.57 8.59 7.98
N ARG A 127 -2.61 8.19 7.15
CA ARG A 127 -2.64 6.91 6.47
C ARG A 127 -2.68 5.76 7.49
N ASP A 128 -1.75 5.77 8.44
CA ASP A 128 -1.55 4.70 9.41
C ASP A 128 -2.71 4.67 10.44
N THR A 129 -3.36 5.79 10.71
CA THR A 129 -4.50 5.86 11.63
C THR A 129 -5.80 5.39 10.97
N TYR A 130 -6.11 5.87 9.77
CA TYR A 130 -7.45 5.69 9.20
C TYR A 130 -7.55 4.50 8.24
N CYS A 131 -6.49 4.17 7.49
CA CYS A 131 -6.57 3.14 6.47
C CYS A 131 -6.03 1.78 6.95
N CYS A 132 -6.59 0.70 6.39
CA CYS A 132 -6.06 -0.64 6.53
C CYS A 132 -4.91 -0.90 5.54
N PHE A 133 -3.78 -1.41 6.03
CA PHE A 133 -2.67 -1.90 5.20
C PHE A 133 -2.19 -3.30 5.58
N GLU A 134 -2.73 -3.88 6.65
CA GLU A 134 -2.27 -5.17 7.18
C GLU A 134 -3.31 -6.26 6.98
N GLY A 135 -2.84 -7.51 6.85
CA GLY A 135 -3.65 -8.69 6.51
C GLY A 135 -4.98 -8.82 7.26
N PRO A 136 -5.03 -8.77 8.60
CA PRO A 136 -6.29 -8.90 9.33
C PRO A 136 -7.30 -7.77 9.02
N CYS A 137 -6.80 -6.56 8.78
CA CYS A 137 -7.61 -5.38 8.44
C CYS A 137 -8.13 -5.48 7.00
N LEU A 138 -7.27 -5.87 6.07
CA LEU A 138 -7.59 -6.04 4.64
C LEU A 138 -8.53 -7.23 4.38
N ALA A 139 -8.41 -8.31 5.16
CA ALA A 139 -9.30 -9.47 5.09
C ALA A 139 -10.77 -9.10 5.28
N ARG A 140 -11.06 -8.14 6.18
CA ARG A 140 -12.43 -7.62 6.39
C ARG A 140 -12.99 -6.89 5.19
N CYS A 141 -12.11 -6.33 4.36
CA CYS A 141 -12.49 -5.63 3.14
C CYS A 141 -12.59 -6.59 1.95
N GLY A 142 -12.40 -7.90 2.16
CA GLY A 142 -12.31 -8.88 1.08
C GLY A 142 -11.09 -8.65 0.18
N ILE A 143 -10.15 -7.81 0.62
CA ILE A 143 -8.88 -7.57 -0.05
C ILE A 143 -7.93 -8.62 0.50
N PHE A 144 -7.98 -9.80 -0.10
CA PHE A 144 -7.01 -10.84 0.18
C PHE A 144 -5.73 -10.48 -0.55
N GLU A 145 -4.62 -10.35 0.18
CA GLU A 145 -3.30 -10.37 -0.45
C GLU A 145 -3.20 -11.72 -1.17
N LYS A 146 -3.26 -11.68 -2.50
CA LYS A 146 -2.93 -12.83 -3.33
C LYS A 146 -1.42 -12.99 -3.21
N SER A 147 -0.96 -13.63 -2.14
CA SER A 147 0.40 -14.13 -2.10
C SER A 147 0.50 -15.19 -3.18
N GLU A 148 1.45 -15.01 -4.09
CA GLU A 148 1.89 -16.09 -4.98
C GLU A 148 2.30 -17.27 -4.10
N ILE A 149 1.74 -18.45 -4.37
CA ILE A 149 2.16 -19.64 -3.62
C ILE A 149 3.62 -19.93 -3.97
N ASP A 150 4.36 -20.48 -3.01
CA ASP A 150 5.75 -20.94 -3.18
C ASP A 150 5.98 -21.78 -4.45
N LEU A 151 4.96 -22.55 -4.88
CA LEU A 151 5.00 -23.31 -6.13
C LEU A 151 5.10 -22.42 -7.38
N VAL A 152 4.46 -21.25 -7.38
CA VAL A 152 4.54 -20.26 -8.47
C VAL A 152 5.80 -19.41 -8.33
N GLU A 153 6.13 -18.96 -7.11
CA GLU A 153 7.35 -18.18 -6.86
C GLU A 153 8.63 -18.94 -7.24
N GLY A 154 8.64 -20.26 -7.07
CA GLY A 154 9.75 -21.13 -7.45
C GLY A 154 9.88 -21.39 -8.96
N PHE A 155 8.95 -20.92 -9.79
CA PHE A 155 8.98 -21.11 -11.23
C PHE A 155 10.01 -20.16 -11.89
N PRO A 156 10.78 -20.59 -12.89
CA PRO A 156 10.74 -21.89 -13.58
C PRO A 156 11.55 -23.00 -12.88
N GLY A 157 12.30 -22.69 -11.81
CA GLY A 157 13.27 -23.61 -11.21
C GLY A 157 12.67 -24.90 -10.65
N ASN A 158 11.44 -24.87 -10.14
CA ASN A 158 10.74 -26.04 -9.59
C ASN A 158 9.82 -26.76 -10.60
N ALA A 159 9.65 -26.22 -11.81
CA ALA A 159 8.61 -26.65 -12.75
C ALA A 159 8.77 -28.12 -13.16
N GLN A 160 10.00 -28.54 -13.46
CA GLN A 160 10.27 -29.92 -13.86
C GLN A 160 10.02 -30.89 -12.71
N THR A 161 10.39 -30.52 -11.48
CA THR A 161 10.14 -31.34 -10.28
C THR A 161 8.65 -31.55 -10.08
N ILE A 162 7.84 -30.50 -10.24
CA ILE A 162 6.38 -30.57 -10.12
C ILE A 162 5.79 -31.44 -11.25
N LEU A 163 6.22 -31.25 -12.50
CA LEU A 163 5.75 -32.08 -13.62
C LEU A 163 6.17 -33.56 -13.46
N ASN A 164 7.31 -33.84 -12.82
CA ASN A 164 7.76 -35.21 -12.58
C ASN A 164 6.92 -35.97 -11.54
N LEU A 165 6.00 -35.29 -10.84
CA LEU A 165 5.01 -35.95 -9.98
C LEU A 165 3.99 -36.76 -10.79
N ASN A 166 3.89 -36.55 -12.10
CA ASN A 166 2.97 -37.24 -13.02
C ASN A 166 1.52 -37.20 -12.55
N LEU A 167 1.09 -36.01 -12.08
CA LEU A 167 -0.28 -35.78 -11.64
C LEU A 167 -1.19 -35.63 -12.87
N PRO A 168 -2.29 -36.41 -12.97
CA PRO A 168 -3.21 -36.33 -14.11
C PRO A 168 -3.80 -34.93 -14.30
N GLU A 169 -3.94 -34.15 -13.22
CA GLU A 169 -4.41 -32.77 -13.23
C GLU A 169 -3.45 -31.81 -13.93
N LEU A 170 -2.15 -32.14 -13.98
CA LEU A 170 -1.11 -31.30 -14.59
C LEU A 170 -0.73 -31.72 -16.01
N GLU A 171 -1.10 -32.94 -16.43
CA GLU A 171 -0.80 -33.46 -17.78
C GLU A 171 -1.24 -32.55 -18.94
N PRO A 172 -2.42 -31.91 -18.91
CA PRO A 172 -2.85 -31.02 -19.99
C PRO A 172 -1.88 -29.86 -20.25
N TYR A 173 -1.07 -29.47 -19.26
CA TYR A 173 -0.13 -28.37 -19.33
C TYR A 173 1.31 -28.80 -19.62
N ARG A 174 1.63 -30.10 -19.51
CA ARG A 174 3.00 -30.63 -19.55
C ARG A 174 3.74 -30.23 -20.82
N GLU A 175 3.15 -30.48 -21.98
CA GLU A 175 3.76 -30.17 -23.27
C GLU A 175 4.06 -28.68 -23.38
N TYR A 176 3.09 -27.85 -23.01
CA TYR A 176 3.19 -26.42 -23.07
C TYR A 176 4.30 -25.87 -22.16
N VAL A 177 4.28 -26.25 -20.88
CA VAL A 177 5.29 -25.82 -19.89
C VAL A 177 6.67 -26.30 -20.30
N THR A 178 6.81 -27.54 -20.77
CA THR A 178 8.10 -28.10 -21.22
C THR A 178 8.65 -27.32 -22.42
N ASN A 179 7.80 -26.99 -23.39
CA ASN A 179 8.20 -26.21 -24.56
C ASN A 179 8.57 -24.77 -24.19
N TRP A 180 7.84 -24.18 -23.25
CA TRP A 180 8.15 -22.85 -22.70
C TRP A 180 9.50 -22.84 -21.99
N LEU A 181 9.76 -23.83 -21.11
CA LEU A 181 11.04 -23.98 -20.42
C LEU A 181 12.21 -24.10 -21.41
N LYS A 182 12.09 -24.94 -22.45
CA LYS A 182 13.13 -25.09 -23.48
C LYS A 182 13.50 -23.80 -24.20
N THR A 183 12.53 -22.91 -24.37
CA THR A 183 12.71 -21.66 -25.13
C THR A 183 13.13 -20.48 -24.26
N HIS A 184 12.96 -20.57 -22.93
CA HIS A 184 13.15 -19.45 -22.01
C HIS A 184 14.08 -19.73 -20.81
N LEU A 185 14.65 -20.95 -20.69
CA LEU A 185 15.54 -21.37 -19.61
C LEU A 185 16.74 -20.42 -19.37
N ASP A 186 17.27 -19.81 -20.43
CA ASP A 186 18.45 -18.93 -20.38
C ASP A 186 18.11 -17.43 -20.33
N THR A 187 16.81 -17.08 -20.35
CA THR A 187 16.36 -15.69 -20.33
C THR A 187 15.86 -15.31 -18.94
N LYS A 188 16.15 -14.08 -18.49
CA LYS A 188 15.51 -13.54 -17.29
C LYS A 188 14.00 -13.66 -17.47
N PHE A 189 13.34 -14.18 -16.44
CA PHE A 189 11.89 -14.36 -16.41
C PHE A 189 11.21 -13.11 -16.98
N PRO A 190 10.38 -13.24 -18.03
CA PRO A 190 9.83 -12.08 -18.70
C PRO A 190 9.03 -11.25 -17.70
N THR A 191 9.43 -10.00 -17.47
CA THR A 191 8.73 -9.06 -16.56
C THR A 191 7.45 -8.50 -17.21
N GLY A 192 6.79 -9.28 -18.05
CA GLY A 192 5.66 -8.90 -18.88
C GLY A 192 4.49 -9.85 -18.72
N ARG A 193 3.49 -9.74 -19.62
CA ARG A 193 2.34 -10.64 -19.61
C ARG A 193 2.80 -12.06 -19.92
N LEU A 194 2.43 -12.98 -19.05
CA LEU A 194 2.62 -14.41 -19.30
C LEU A 194 1.61 -14.86 -20.36
N PRO A 195 1.95 -15.87 -21.16
CA PRO A 195 0.95 -16.46 -22.04
C PRO A 195 -0.19 -17.07 -21.22
N ALA A 196 -1.43 -16.95 -21.70
CA ALA A 196 -2.63 -17.45 -21.01
C ALA A 196 -2.52 -18.93 -20.60
N ARG A 197 -1.89 -19.78 -21.43
CA ARG A 197 -1.67 -21.20 -21.11
C ARG A 197 -0.74 -21.44 -19.92
N LEU A 198 0.19 -20.51 -19.66
CA LEU A 198 1.05 -20.56 -18.49
C LEU A 198 0.31 -20.06 -17.24
N GLU A 199 -0.54 -19.05 -17.40
CA GLU A 199 -1.46 -18.60 -16.33
C GLU A 199 -2.41 -19.73 -15.92
N ASP A 200 -2.98 -20.47 -16.89
CA ASP A 200 -3.82 -21.65 -16.61
C ASP A 200 -3.06 -22.73 -15.80
N PHE A 201 -1.76 -22.88 -16.06
CA PHE A 201 -0.91 -23.80 -15.28
C PHE A 201 -0.73 -23.29 -13.85
N PHE A 202 -0.50 -22.00 -13.65
CA PHE A 202 -0.39 -21.41 -12.31
C PHE A 202 -1.71 -21.52 -11.53
N ASP A 203 -2.84 -21.32 -12.19
CA ASP A 203 -4.15 -21.56 -11.59
C ASP A 203 -4.33 -23.03 -11.17
N ALA A 204 -3.82 -23.97 -11.98
CA ALA A 204 -3.80 -25.39 -11.60
C ALA A 204 -2.88 -25.65 -10.39
N LEU A 205 -1.70 -25.01 -10.32
CA LEU A 205 -0.82 -25.11 -9.14
C LEU A 205 -1.52 -24.61 -7.88
N TYR A 206 -2.22 -23.48 -7.97
CA TYR A 206 -3.05 -22.95 -6.88
C TYR A 206 -4.15 -23.91 -6.46
N LYS A 207 -4.89 -24.43 -7.42
CA LYS A 207 -6.02 -25.33 -7.18
C LYS A 207 -5.59 -26.64 -6.52
N TYR A 208 -4.42 -27.16 -6.88
CA TYR A 208 -3.95 -28.48 -6.44
C TYR A 208 -2.73 -28.41 -5.50
N GLN A 209 -2.48 -27.25 -4.88
CA GLN A 209 -1.29 -27.01 -4.05
C GLN A 209 -1.07 -28.06 -2.95
N ASP A 210 -2.14 -28.51 -2.29
CA ASP A 210 -2.03 -29.46 -1.17
C ASP A 210 -1.67 -30.87 -1.63
N LEU A 211 -2.23 -31.28 -2.78
CA LEU A 211 -1.89 -32.55 -3.43
C LEU A 211 -0.42 -32.55 -3.87
N ILE A 212 0.00 -31.48 -4.55
CA ILE A 212 1.38 -31.30 -5.01
C ILE A 212 2.35 -31.36 -3.83
N ARG A 213 2.11 -30.58 -2.77
CA ARG A 213 2.96 -30.57 -1.57
C ARG A 213 3.02 -31.93 -0.88
N THR A 214 1.90 -32.65 -0.83
CA THR A 214 1.88 -34.01 -0.27
C THR A 214 2.78 -34.95 -1.07
N LYS A 215 2.69 -34.90 -2.40
CA LYS A 215 3.50 -35.72 -3.31
C LYS A 215 4.98 -35.36 -3.29
N LEU A 216 5.32 -34.07 -3.19
CA LEU A 216 6.70 -33.61 -3.01
C LEU A 216 7.31 -34.17 -1.72
N ARG A 217 6.59 -34.08 -0.59
CA ARG A 217 7.05 -34.65 0.69
C ARG A 217 7.22 -36.17 0.64
N GLU A 218 6.27 -36.88 0.01
CA GLU A 218 6.38 -38.34 -0.20
C GLU A 218 7.68 -38.67 -0.96
N ASN A 219 7.94 -37.98 -2.07
CA ASN A 219 9.15 -38.20 -2.88
C ASN A 219 10.45 -37.88 -2.13
N GLU A 220 10.50 -36.80 -1.35
CA GLU A 220 11.66 -36.46 -0.51
C GLU A 220 11.93 -37.56 0.54
N LEU A 221 10.89 -38.04 1.21
CA LEU A 221 10.98 -39.13 2.19
C LEU A 221 11.49 -40.42 1.53
N PHE A 222 10.99 -40.77 0.35
CA PHE A 222 11.49 -41.93 -0.40
C PHE A 222 12.97 -41.80 -0.77
N THR A 223 13.43 -40.60 -1.12
CA THR A 223 14.83 -40.35 -1.48
C THR A 223 15.74 -40.51 -0.27
N HIS A 224 15.34 -40.01 0.90
CA HIS A 224 16.10 -40.16 2.15
C HIS A 224 16.15 -41.60 2.67
N VAL A 225 15.06 -42.35 2.56
CA VAL A 225 15.03 -43.77 2.98
C VAL A 225 15.95 -44.64 2.11
N PHE A 226 15.99 -44.40 0.80
CA PHE A 226 16.86 -45.15 -0.11
C PHE A 226 18.35 -44.82 0.04
N VAL A 227 18.69 -43.57 0.35
CA VAL A 227 20.09 -43.19 0.63
C VAL A 227 20.57 -43.82 1.95
N SER A 228 19.71 -43.87 2.97
CA SER A 228 20.03 -44.51 4.25
C SER A 228 20.23 -46.04 4.11
N LEU A 229 19.46 -46.70 3.26
CA LEU A 229 19.55 -48.15 3.06
C LEU A 229 20.78 -48.59 2.24
N ARG A 230 21.33 -47.74 1.36
CA ARG A 230 22.55 -48.07 0.58
C ARG A 230 23.86 -47.97 1.38
N CYS A 231 23.86 -47.39 2.57
CA CYS A 231 25.06 -47.34 3.41
C CYS A 231 25.30 -48.62 4.22
N CYS A 232 24.40 -49.60 4.20
CA CYS A 232 24.54 -50.86 4.94
C CYS A 232 25.04 -52.05 4.11
N GLU A 233 25.27 -51.89 2.80
CA GLU A 233 25.83 -52.97 1.99
C GLU A 233 27.36 -52.97 2.02
N THR A 234 27.88 -53.80 2.93
CA THR A 234 29.15 -54.53 2.83
C THR A 234 30.44 -53.71 2.79
N VAL A 235 31.00 -53.45 3.98
CA VAL A 235 32.46 -53.32 4.11
C VAL A 235 33.06 -54.71 3.91
N PRO A 236 33.88 -54.96 2.86
CA PRO A 236 34.56 -56.24 2.72
C PRO A 236 35.55 -56.42 3.89
N ARG A 237 35.38 -57.49 4.67
CA ARG A 237 36.35 -57.90 5.70
C ARG A 237 37.67 -58.24 4.99
N VAL A 238 38.67 -57.40 5.19
CA VAL A 238 40.06 -57.72 4.85
C VAL A 238 40.52 -58.82 5.82
N PRO A 239 40.95 -60.01 5.36
CA PRO A 239 41.48 -61.04 6.24
C PRO A 239 42.82 -60.59 6.85
N PRO A 240 43.11 -60.93 8.12
CA PRO A 240 44.35 -60.55 8.76
C PRO A 240 45.53 -61.27 8.10
N LEU A 241 46.54 -60.49 7.70
CA LEU A 241 47.84 -61.00 7.30
C LEU A 241 48.51 -61.64 8.52
N LEU A 242 48.67 -62.96 8.47
CA LEU A 242 49.49 -63.72 9.41
C LEU A 242 50.97 -63.42 9.09
N SER A 243 51.69 -62.91 10.09
CA SER A 243 53.15 -62.81 10.16
C SER A 243 53.66 -63.58 11.36
#